data_AF-A0A5N9DUK6-F1
#
_entry.id   AF-A0A5N9DUK6-F1
#
_cell.length_a   1.000
_cell.length_b   1.000
_cell.length_c   1.000
_cell.angle_alpha   90.00
_cell.angle_beta   90.00
_cell.angle_gamma   90.00
#
_symmetry.space_group_name_H-M   'P 1'
#
loop_
_entity.id
_entity.type
_entity.pdbx_description
1 polymer ?
#
loop_
_entity_poly.entity_id
_entity_poly.type
_entity_poly.pdbx_seq_one_letter_code
_entity_poly.pdbx_strand_id
1 'polypeptide(L)'
;MNKTPSINIQYVSINNLKIISPTILVLFTIICLNACSQDNGKSASTNFDSLITNNSENTIQTAIVDTIIDPITIQVKLDNQQTIIKLIGLTTPGFDVNPEIYDSALKFTKFHLHKNKEVRLLRDRYNMSEAIQLSYLFVDGEMYNKLMLTSGYAIVSNTPDQFEYKEEFQSIEQEAQDSSLGYWQNSMSITNRQQIEDKKFNQKEPAGTLPKINITNSSNQKCDYAQNNTPVIKANNDKKTGDKNYYLPNSIFYKTIEIREEDGDKLFCSEIEAQNSGWVKSKH
;
A
#
# COMPACT_ATOMS: atom_id res chain seq x y z
N MET A 1 -44.37 39.63 -19.53
CA MET A 1 -44.92 39.06 -18.28
C MET A 1 -44.36 37.66 -18.13
N ASN A 2 -43.44 37.45 -17.19
CA ASN A 2 -43.24 36.19 -16.46
C ASN A 2 -42.23 36.46 -15.34
N LYS A 3 -42.69 36.26 -14.12
CA LYS A 3 -42.08 36.64 -12.84
C LYS A 3 -41.22 35.46 -12.37
N THR A 4 -39.92 35.65 -12.23
CA THR A 4 -39.02 34.69 -11.57
C THR A 4 -39.15 34.82 -10.05
N PRO A 5 -39.19 33.72 -9.28
CA PRO A 5 -39.20 33.76 -7.83
C PRO A 5 -37.78 33.88 -7.27
N SER A 6 -37.58 34.88 -6.43
CA SER A 6 -36.37 35.10 -5.62
C SER A 6 -36.41 34.24 -4.36
N ILE A 7 -35.45 33.32 -4.22
CA ILE A 7 -35.24 32.51 -3.01
C ILE A 7 -34.28 33.27 -2.09
N ASN A 8 -34.72 33.46 -0.85
CA ASN A 8 -34.05 34.23 0.20
C ASN A 8 -33.44 33.21 1.19
N ILE A 9 -32.11 33.09 1.22
CA ILE A 9 -31.40 32.23 2.18
C ILE A 9 -30.75 33.13 3.22
N GLN A 10 -31.29 33.09 4.44
CA GLN A 10 -30.72 33.74 5.62
C GLN A 10 -29.51 32.94 6.10
N TYR A 11 -28.37 33.63 6.24
CA TYR A 11 -27.17 33.11 6.89
C TYR A 11 -27.36 33.14 8.41
N VAL A 12 -27.26 31.98 9.06
CA VAL A 12 -27.18 31.88 10.52
C VAL A 12 -25.71 31.92 10.93
N SER A 13 -25.32 33.01 11.58
CA SER A 13 -24.03 33.20 12.25
C SER A 13 -24.00 32.41 13.55
N ILE A 14 -23.08 31.46 13.69
CA ILE A 14 -22.74 30.83 14.98
C ILE A 14 -21.40 31.39 15.44
N ASN A 15 -21.46 32.43 16.28
CA ASN A 15 -20.36 32.87 17.12
C ASN A 15 -20.70 32.55 18.58
N ASN A 16 -19.65 32.15 19.32
CA ASN A 16 -19.52 32.02 20.78
C ASN A 16 -19.69 30.60 21.36
N LEU A 17 -18.58 29.99 21.77
CA LEU A 17 -18.39 29.65 23.20
C LEU A 17 -16.90 29.43 23.60
N LYS A 18 -16.35 30.48 24.20
CA LYS A 18 -15.42 30.57 25.35
C LYS A 18 -14.30 29.54 25.53
N ILE A 19 -13.09 30.05 25.32
CA ILE A 19 -11.78 29.62 25.84
C ILE A 19 -11.82 29.63 27.38
N ILE A 20 -11.39 28.54 28.02
CA ILE A 20 -11.12 28.49 29.47
C ILE A 20 -9.59 28.45 29.65
N SER A 21 -9.10 29.42 30.42
CA SER A 21 -7.72 29.82 30.67
C SER A 21 -6.91 28.79 31.49
N PRO A 22 -5.56 28.73 31.35
CA PRO A 22 -4.69 27.83 32.09
C PRO A 22 -4.12 28.50 33.35
N THR A 23 -4.61 28.17 34.55
CA THR A 23 -3.94 28.48 35.84
C THR A 23 -4.54 27.67 36.98
N ILE A 24 -4.03 26.46 37.26
CA ILE A 24 -4.05 25.91 38.63
C ILE A 24 -2.64 25.38 38.94
N LEU A 25 -2.01 26.14 39.81
CA LEU A 25 -0.69 25.98 40.39
C LEU A 25 -0.86 25.24 41.72
N VAL A 26 -0.09 24.16 41.92
CA VAL A 26 0.47 23.68 43.20
C VAL A 26 -0.51 23.33 44.33
N LEU A 27 -0.64 22.02 44.63
CA LEU A 27 -0.33 21.43 45.95
C LEU A 27 -0.62 19.91 45.88
N PHE A 28 0.37 19.06 46.06
CA PHE A 28 0.33 17.87 46.94
C PHE A 28 1.64 17.11 46.81
N THR A 29 2.63 17.59 47.55
CA THR A 29 3.81 16.84 47.96
C THR A 29 3.41 15.76 48.97
N ILE A 30 3.86 14.54 48.70
CA ILE A 30 4.48 13.61 49.65
C ILE A 30 3.69 13.27 50.93
N ILE A 31 3.14 12.05 50.96
CA ILE A 31 3.08 11.25 52.18
C ILE A 31 3.74 9.90 51.86
N CYS A 32 4.99 9.75 52.27
CA CYS A 32 5.58 8.45 52.56
C CYS A 32 4.94 7.92 53.85
N LEU A 33 4.64 6.63 53.94
CA LEU A 33 4.82 5.84 55.15
C LEU A 33 4.86 4.35 54.79
N ASN A 34 5.93 3.71 55.26
CA ASN A 34 6.22 2.30 55.18
C ASN A 34 5.14 1.47 55.90
N ALA A 35 4.76 0.35 55.30
CA ALA A 35 4.30 -0.82 56.03
C ALA A 35 5.05 -2.04 55.47
N CYS A 36 6.20 -2.33 56.07
CA CYS A 36 6.75 -3.67 56.07
C CYS A 36 5.82 -4.56 56.91
N SER A 37 5.32 -5.64 56.33
CA SER A 37 4.86 -6.78 57.12
C SER A 37 5.47 -8.04 56.50
N GLN A 38 6.43 -8.61 57.22
CA GLN A 38 6.84 -10.01 57.02
C GLN A 38 5.78 -10.89 57.67
N ASP A 39 5.25 -11.85 56.93
CA ASP A 39 4.74 -13.07 57.53
C ASP A 39 5.33 -14.27 56.79
N ASN A 40 5.94 -15.16 57.57
CA ASN A 40 6.57 -16.39 57.12
C ASN A 40 5.60 -17.54 57.39
N GLY A 41 4.86 -17.97 56.38
CA GLY A 41 4.02 -19.17 56.41
C GLY A 41 4.34 -20.08 55.23
N LYS A 42 4.97 -21.22 55.51
CA LYS A 42 5.32 -22.26 54.52
C LYS A 42 4.10 -23.04 54.01
N SER A 43 4.24 -23.47 52.76
CA SER A 43 3.69 -24.69 52.11
C SER A 43 2.32 -24.59 51.43
N ALA A 44 2.34 -24.54 50.10
CA ALA A 44 1.75 -25.57 49.24
C ALA A 44 2.22 -25.42 47.78
N SER A 45 2.71 -26.52 47.23
CA SER A 45 3.07 -26.73 45.83
C SER A 45 1.90 -26.43 44.88
N THR A 46 2.16 -25.66 43.81
CA THR A 46 1.66 -25.94 42.45
C THR A 46 2.56 -25.25 41.41
N ASN A 47 2.83 -25.99 40.34
CA ASN A 47 3.58 -25.59 39.14
C ASN A 47 3.16 -24.23 38.58
N PHE A 48 4.12 -23.34 38.26
CA PHE A 48 4.20 -22.53 37.03
C PHE A 48 5.33 -21.50 37.15
N ASP A 49 6.60 -21.92 37.07
CA ASP A 49 7.70 -20.94 37.01
C ASP A 49 8.80 -21.34 36.01
N SER A 50 8.35 -21.95 34.91
CA SER A 50 9.12 -22.06 33.68
C SER A 50 8.26 -21.58 32.50
N LEU A 51 7.71 -20.38 32.63
CA LEU A 51 7.42 -19.53 31.49
C LEU A 51 8.18 -18.23 31.72
N ILE A 52 9.52 -18.33 31.64
CA ILE A 52 10.25 -17.22 31.03
C ILE A 52 9.75 -17.18 29.60
N THR A 53 8.69 -16.42 29.41
CA THR A 53 8.30 -15.84 28.14
C THR A 53 9.56 -15.13 27.65
N ASN A 54 10.29 -15.78 26.75
CA ASN A 54 11.21 -15.11 25.85
C ASN A 54 10.34 -14.18 25.01
N ASN A 55 9.95 -13.05 25.59
CA ASN A 55 9.50 -11.90 24.85
C ASN A 55 10.77 -11.42 24.15
N SER A 56 11.05 -12.00 22.99
CA SER A 56 11.91 -11.35 22.02
C SER A 56 11.24 -10.01 21.75
N GLU A 57 11.81 -8.94 22.31
CA GLU A 57 11.22 -7.63 22.11
C GLU A 57 11.21 -7.32 20.61
N ASN A 58 10.02 -7.44 20.00
CA ASN A 58 9.69 -6.99 18.66
C ASN A 58 9.78 -5.45 18.66
N THR A 59 11.01 -4.94 18.76
CA THR A 59 11.33 -3.53 18.84
C THR A 59 11.42 -2.98 17.43
N ILE A 60 10.61 -1.94 17.19
CA ILE A 60 10.70 -1.19 15.94
C ILE A 60 11.97 -0.33 16.01
N GLN A 61 12.87 -0.54 15.07
CA GLN A 61 14.13 0.19 14.97
C GLN A 61 14.10 1.14 13.78
N THR A 62 14.77 2.30 13.92
CA THR A 62 14.90 3.26 12.83
C THR A 62 16.23 3.02 12.12
N ALA A 63 16.20 3.01 10.79
CA ALA A 63 17.38 2.81 9.96
C ALA A 63 17.38 3.74 8.76
N ILE A 64 18.55 3.95 8.18
CA ILE A 64 18.73 4.75 6.97
C ILE A 64 19.10 3.84 5.81
N VAL A 65 18.36 3.91 4.71
CA VAL A 65 18.66 3.10 3.51
C VAL A 65 19.99 3.53 2.90
N ASP A 66 20.89 2.59 2.67
CA ASP A 66 22.20 2.84 2.05
C ASP A 66 22.23 2.37 0.60
N THR A 67 21.83 1.11 0.36
CA THR A 67 21.87 0.47 -0.97
C THR A 67 20.68 -0.45 -1.18
N ILE A 68 20.17 -0.52 -2.41
CA ILE A 68 19.18 -1.53 -2.85
C ILE A 68 19.93 -2.66 -3.54
N ILE A 69 19.82 -3.89 -3.00
CA ILE A 69 20.53 -5.07 -3.51
C ILE A 69 19.69 -5.74 -4.60
N ASP A 70 18.43 -6.04 -4.28
CA ASP A 70 17.44 -6.62 -5.18
C ASP A 70 16.03 -6.04 -4.84
N PRO A 71 14.94 -6.41 -5.52
CA PRO A 71 13.63 -5.82 -5.27
C PRO A 71 13.11 -5.94 -3.83
N ILE A 72 13.54 -6.95 -3.06
CA ILE A 72 13.05 -7.21 -1.69
C ILE A 72 14.19 -7.33 -0.66
N THR A 73 15.42 -7.02 -1.05
CA THR A 73 16.60 -7.03 -0.18
C THR A 73 17.31 -5.69 -0.26
N ILE A 74 17.50 -5.06 0.90
CA ILE A 74 18.15 -3.76 1.04
C ILE A 74 19.27 -3.82 2.06
N GLN A 75 20.22 -2.91 1.92
CA GLN A 75 21.24 -2.64 2.92
C GLN A 75 20.93 -1.32 3.60
N VAL A 76 20.94 -1.32 4.93
CA VAL A 76 20.64 -0.15 5.76
C VAL A 76 21.78 0.12 6.74
N LYS A 77 21.85 1.37 7.21
CA LYS A 77 22.60 1.75 8.40
C LYS A 77 21.67 1.69 9.60
N LEU A 78 21.89 0.70 10.46
CA LEU A 78 21.19 0.46 11.71
C LEU A 78 22.22 0.54 12.84
N ASP A 79 22.01 1.41 13.82
CA ASP A 79 22.95 1.64 14.94
C ASP A 79 24.41 1.86 14.49
N ASN A 80 24.59 2.64 13.42
CA ASN A 80 25.88 2.90 12.75
C ASN A 80 26.58 1.67 12.15
N GLN A 81 25.90 0.53 12.06
CA GLN A 81 26.37 -0.68 11.40
C GLN A 81 25.62 -0.93 10.09
N GLN A 82 26.30 -1.55 9.14
CA GLN A 82 25.70 -1.95 7.87
C GLN A 82 24.99 -3.29 8.07
N THR A 83 23.69 -3.34 7.81
CA THR A 83 22.88 -4.55 7.97
C THR A 83 22.10 -4.84 6.69
N ILE A 84 22.10 -6.11 6.27
CA ILE A 84 21.29 -6.57 5.13
C ILE A 84 19.92 -7.00 5.66
N ILE A 85 18.88 -6.36 5.14
CA ILE A 85 17.49 -6.63 5.46
C ILE A 85 16.82 -7.26 4.24
N LYS A 86 16.23 -8.44 4.43
CA LYS A 86 15.31 -9.03 3.46
C LYS A 86 13.88 -8.91 3.98
N LEU A 87 12.98 -8.47 3.12
CA LEU A 87 11.58 -8.26 3.46
C LEU A 87 10.90 -9.60 3.71
N ILE A 88 10.48 -9.85 4.95
CA ILE A 88 9.83 -11.10 5.31
C ILE A 88 8.47 -11.24 4.63
N GLY A 89 8.08 -12.48 4.34
CA GLY A 89 6.80 -12.80 3.73
C GLY A 89 6.72 -12.49 2.24
N LEU A 90 7.80 -11.99 1.63
CA LEU A 90 7.88 -11.68 0.21
C LEU A 90 8.86 -12.60 -0.52
N THR A 91 8.49 -12.96 -1.74
CA THR A 91 9.44 -13.44 -2.75
C THR A 91 9.12 -12.77 -4.08
N THR A 92 10.08 -12.72 -4.98
CA THR A 92 9.88 -12.18 -6.33
C THR A 92 10.23 -13.25 -7.36
N PRO A 93 9.66 -13.20 -8.57
CA PRO A 93 10.21 -13.93 -9.69
C PRO A 93 11.70 -13.62 -9.81
N GLY A 94 12.53 -14.63 -10.01
CA GLY A 94 13.94 -14.43 -10.30
C GLY A 94 14.11 -13.69 -11.62
N PHE A 95 15.21 -12.95 -11.76
CA PHE A 95 15.56 -12.25 -13.00
C PHE A 95 15.62 -13.21 -14.20
N ASP A 96 16.04 -14.45 -13.96
CA ASP A 96 16.09 -15.55 -14.93
C ASP A 96 14.71 -16.08 -15.35
N VAL A 97 13.68 -15.88 -14.51
CA VAL A 97 12.31 -16.33 -14.76
C VAL A 97 11.49 -15.26 -15.46
N ASN A 98 11.53 -14.01 -14.97
CA ASN A 98 10.78 -12.90 -15.54
C ASN A 98 11.54 -11.56 -15.34
N PRO A 99 12.45 -11.21 -16.27
CA PRO A 99 13.32 -10.05 -16.12
C PRO A 99 12.53 -8.72 -16.13
N GLU A 100 11.42 -8.64 -16.87
CA GLU A 100 10.60 -7.43 -16.96
C GLU A 100 9.92 -7.10 -15.62
N ILE A 101 9.35 -8.12 -14.96
CA ILE A 101 8.75 -7.96 -13.63
C ILE A 101 9.82 -7.69 -12.59
N TYR A 102 10.97 -8.39 -12.66
CA TYR A 102 12.09 -8.14 -11.75
C TYR A 102 12.59 -6.68 -11.86
N ASP A 103 12.80 -6.17 -13.08
CA ASP A 103 13.26 -4.80 -13.31
C ASP A 103 12.23 -3.77 -12.84
N SER A 104 10.93 -4.05 -13.05
CA SER A 104 9.85 -3.19 -12.58
C SER A 104 9.80 -3.12 -11.05
N ALA A 105 9.90 -4.28 -10.38
CA ALA A 105 9.96 -4.37 -8.93
C ALA A 105 11.22 -3.67 -8.37
N LEU A 106 12.37 -3.81 -9.03
CA LEU A 106 13.60 -3.13 -8.62
C LEU A 106 13.50 -1.61 -8.74
N LYS A 107 12.89 -1.10 -9.83
CA LYS A 107 12.64 0.34 -10.00
C LYS A 107 11.69 0.88 -8.94
N PHE A 108 10.64 0.12 -8.64
CA PHE A 108 9.68 0.44 -7.59
C PHE A 108 10.36 0.58 -6.22
N THR A 109 11.21 -0.38 -5.86
CA THR A 109 12.01 -0.34 -4.63
C THR A 109 13.00 0.81 -4.61
N LYS A 110 13.69 1.10 -5.71
CA LYS A 110 14.60 2.27 -5.79
C LYS A 110 13.88 3.61 -5.64
N PHE A 111 12.64 3.71 -6.11
CA PHE A 111 11.84 4.92 -5.99
C PHE A 111 11.42 5.17 -4.53
N HIS A 112 10.86 4.16 -3.85
CA HIS A 112 10.38 4.29 -2.48
C HIS A 112 11.50 4.29 -1.43
N LEU A 113 12.57 3.55 -1.68
CA LEU A 113 13.69 3.33 -0.76
C LEU A 113 14.98 3.94 -1.31
N HIS A 114 14.92 5.16 -1.84
CA HIS A 114 16.11 5.83 -2.33
C HIS A 114 17.15 6.01 -1.22
N LYS A 115 18.42 6.16 -1.60
CA LYS A 115 19.52 6.32 -0.65
C LYS A 115 19.25 7.48 0.32
N ASN A 116 19.58 7.26 1.58
CA ASN A 116 19.32 8.14 2.73
C ASN A 116 17.85 8.27 3.14
N LYS A 117 16.93 7.48 2.57
CA LYS A 117 15.54 7.41 3.06
C LYS A 117 15.54 6.80 4.47
N GLU A 118 14.90 7.50 5.41
CA GLU A 118 14.62 6.97 6.74
C GLU A 118 13.47 5.96 6.66
N VAL A 119 13.67 4.82 7.32
CA VAL A 119 12.70 3.72 7.37
C VAL A 119 12.63 3.13 8.77
N ARG A 120 11.51 2.46 9.07
CA ARG A 120 11.32 1.73 10.31
C ARG A 120 11.29 0.24 10.04
N LEU A 121 11.98 -0.53 10.87
CA LEU A 121 12.13 -1.97 10.75
C LEU A 121 11.51 -2.63 11.97
N LEU A 122 10.51 -3.49 11.73
CA LEU A 122 10.03 -4.44 12.72
C LEU A 122 10.72 -5.76 12.43
N ARG A 123 11.69 -6.12 13.27
CA ARG A 123 12.41 -7.40 13.16
C ARG A 123 11.45 -8.55 13.45
N ASP A 124 11.55 -9.61 12.66
CA ASP A 124 10.82 -10.85 12.93
C ASP A 124 11.66 -11.81 13.80
N ARG A 125 11.02 -12.81 14.40
CA ARG A 125 11.69 -13.85 15.21
C ARG A 125 12.65 -14.72 14.37
N TYR A 126 12.46 -14.78 13.06
CA TYR A 126 13.33 -15.52 12.15
C TYR A 126 14.45 -14.65 11.58
N ASN A 127 15.62 -15.26 11.34
CA ASN A 127 16.65 -14.72 10.46
C ASN A 127 16.85 -15.69 9.29
N MET A 128 17.21 -15.17 8.11
CA MET A 128 17.51 -16.04 6.96
C MET A 128 18.92 -16.65 7.10
N SER A 129 19.86 -15.88 7.63
CA SER A 129 21.20 -16.33 8.01
C SER A 129 21.76 -15.40 9.09
N GLU A 130 22.98 -15.67 9.59
CA GLU A 130 23.70 -14.75 10.49
C GLU A 130 23.91 -13.35 9.87
N ALA A 131 23.95 -13.26 8.54
CA ALA A 131 24.20 -12.01 7.80
C ALA A 131 22.93 -11.32 7.29
N ILE A 132 21.78 -12.03 7.21
CA ILE A 132 20.54 -11.51 6.61
C ILE A 132 19.42 -11.55 7.63
N GLN A 133 19.01 -10.36 8.07
CA GLN A 133 17.89 -10.18 8.97
C GLN A 133 16.57 -10.14 8.17
N LEU A 134 15.55 -10.86 8.65
CA LEU A 134 14.19 -10.75 8.12
C LEU A 134 13.44 -9.68 8.90
N SER A 135 12.79 -8.76 8.18
CA SER A 135 12.03 -7.68 8.82
C SER A 135 10.85 -7.22 7.98
N TYR A 136 9.83 -6.71 8.64
CA TYR A 136 8.82 -5.86 8.01
C TYR A 136 9.39 -4.44 7.92
N LEU A 137 9.24 -3.83 6.76
CA LEU A 137 9.72 -2.49 6.48
C LEU A 137 8.53 -1.52 6.45
N PHE A 138 8.70 -0.38 7.10
CA PHE A 138 7.73 0.71 7.09
C PHE A 138 8.36 1.97 6.52
N VAL A 139 7.64 2.62 5.62
CA VAL A 139 8.03 3.86 4.94
C VAL A 139 6.88 4.83 5.11
N ASP A 140 7.15 6.01 5.67
CA ASP A 140 6.13 7.06 5.89
C ASP A 140 4.87 6.54 6.66
N GLY A 141 5.07 5.57 7.54
CA GLY A 141 4.02 4.94 8.35
C GLY A 141 3.29 3.77 7.69
N GLU A 142 3.49 3.51 6.39
CA GLU A 142 2.89 2.37 5.69
C GLU A 142 3.85 1.17 5.63
N MET A 143 3.31 -0.05 5.76
CA MET A 143 4.12 -1.27 5.62
C MET A 143 4.43 -1.51 4.15
N TYR A 144 5.71 -1.34 3.79
CA TYR A 144 6.20 -1.50 2.43
C TYR A 144 6.01 -2.91 1.88
N ASN A 145 6.03 -3.93 2.74
CA ASN A 145 5.77 -5.31 2.33
C ASN A 145 4.38 -5.47 1.69
N LYS A 146 3.36 -4.84 2.29
CA LYS A 146 1.98 -4.84 1.75
C LYS A 146 1.94 -4.13 0.41
N LEU A 147 2.61 -2.98 0.31
CA LEU A 147 2.67 -2.20 -0.92
C LEU A 147 3.26 -3.02 -2.09
N MET A 148 4.32 -3.79 -1.87
CA MET A 148 4.89 -4.69 -2.88
C MET A 148 3.89 -5.75 -3.37
N LEU A 149 3.10 -6.33 -2.47
CA LEU A 149 2.07 -7.31 -2.79
C LEU A 149 0.89 -6.67 -3.53
N THR A 150 0.39 -5.53 -3.05
CA THR A 150 -0.72 -4.79 -3.67
C THR A 150 -0.41 -4.40 -5.11
N SER A 151 0.84 -4.04 -5.41
CA SER A 151 1.26 -3.72 -6.78
C SER A 151 1.57 -4.95 -7.64
N GLY A 152 1.56 -6.16 -7.08
CA GLY A 152 1.94 -7.40 -7.76
C GLY A 152 3.43 -7.50 -8.09
N TYR A 153 4.30 -6.75 -7.40
CA TYR A 153 5.76 -6.78 -7.59
C TYR A 153 6.46 -7.80 -6.70
N ALA A 154 5.75 -8.32 -5.69
CA ALA A 154 6.12 -9.51 -4.94
C ALA A 154 4.93 -10.46 -4.85
N ILE A 155 5.22 -11.70 -4.52
CA ILE A 155 4.26 -12.75 -4.15
C ILE A 155 4.55 -13.21 -2.73
N VAL A 156 3.59 -13.89 -2.11
CA VAL A 156 3.74 -14.34 -0.72
C VAL A 156 4.77 -15.45 -0.64
N SER A 157 5.79 -15.25 0.20
CA SER A 157 6.80 -16.26 0.50
C SER A 157 6.23 -17.37 1.38
N ASN A 158 6.67 -18.60 1.13
CA ASN A 158 6.50 -19.76 2.02
C ASN A 158 7.80 -20.06 2.79
N THR A 159 8.67 -19.06 2.97
CA THR A 159 9.92 -19.22 3.71
C THR A 159 10.15 -17.96 4.54
N PRO A 160 9.87 -17.99 5.86
CA PRO A 160 9.32 -19.11 6.63
C PRO A 160 7.85 -19.43 6.30
N ASP A 161 7.38 -20.64 6.61
CA ASP A 161 5.99 -21.08 6.36
C ASP A 161 4.95 -20.27 7.16
N GLN A 162 5.34 -19.77 8.34
CA GLN A 162 4.48 -19.05 9.27
C GLN A 162 5.16 -17.74 9.70
N PHE A 163 4.44 -16.64 9.59
CA PHE A 163 4.85 -15.30 10.03
C PHE A 163 3.62 -14.47 10.37
N GLU A 164 3.80 -13.37 11.10
CA GLU A 164 2.71 -12.61 11.75
C GLU A 164 1.61 -12.15 10.78
N TYR A 165 1.98 -11.71 9.58
CA TYR A 165 1.05 -11.14 8.59
C TYR A 165 0.68 -12.12 7.45
N LYS A 166 0.84 -13.43 7.65
CA LYS A 166 0.67 -14.43 6.57
C LYS A 166 -0.70 -14.36 5.90
N GLU A 167 -1.77 -14.41 6.68
CA GLU A 167 -3.14 -14.41 6.16
C GLU A 167 -3.48 -13.10 5.45
N GLU A 168 -3.06 -11.96 6.01
CA GLU A 168 -3.28 -10.66 5.39
C GLU A 168 -2.52 -10.52 4.07
N PHE A 169 -1.26 -10.98 4.02
CA PHE A 169 -0.46 -10.96 2.80
C PHE A 169 -1.08 -11.83 1.71
N GLN A 170 -1.65 -12.99 2.07
CA GLN A 170 -2.37 -13.86 1.12
C GLN A 170 -3.63 -13.18 0.58
N SER A 171 -4.38 -12.46 1.42
CA SER A 171 -5.55 -11.69 0.95
C SER A 171 -5.15 -10.59 -0.03
N ILE A 172 -4.09 -9.83 0.27
CA ILE A 172 -3.59 -8.76 -0.61
C ILE A 172 -3.08 -9.33 -1.94
N GLU A 173 -2.37 -10.46 -1.89
CA GLU A 173 -1.91 -11.15 -3.10
C GLU A 173 -3.08 -11.59 -3.97
N GLN A 174 -4.14 -12.16 -3.37
CA GLN A 174 -5.34 -12.55 -4.11
C GLN A 174 -6.00 -11.35 -4.80
N GLU A 175 -6.08 -10.20 -4.13
CA GLU A 175 -6.61 -8.96 -4.74
C GLU A 175 -5.76 -8.49 -5.92
N ALA A 176 -4.43 -8.57 -5.81
CA ALA A 176 -3.51 -8.24 -6.89
C ALA A 176 -3.64 -9.23 -8.06
N GLN A 177 -3.88 -10.52 -7.76
CA GLN A 177 -4.13 -11.56 -8.75
C GLN A 177 -5.44 -11.33 -9.51
N ASP A 178 -6.54 -11.09 -8.79
CA ASP A 178 -7.87 -10.83 -9.35
C ASP A 178 -7.87 -9.57 -10.23
N SER A 179 -7.02 -8.61 -9.89
CA SER A 179 -6.82 -7.36 -10.63
C SER A 179 -5.76 -7.45 -11.74
N SER A 180 -5.13 -8.62 -11.95
CA SER A 180 -4.01 -8.83 -12.88
C SER A 180 -2.93 -7.75 -12.79
N LEU A 181 -2.40 -7.50 -11.59
CA LEU A 181 -1.34 -6.53 -11.35
C LEU A 181 0.05 -7.17 -11.38
N GLY A 182 1.03 -6.43 -11.88
CA GLY A 182 2.44 -6.85 -11.90
C GLY A 182 2.63 -8.27 -12.44
N TYR A 183 3.17 -9.15 -11.60
CA TYR A 183 3.39 -10.57 -11.88
C TYR A 183 2.15 -11.29 -12.44
N TRP A 184 0.95 -10.86 -12.07
CA TRP A 184 -0.32 -11.48 -12.42
C TRP A 184 -0.92 -11.01 -13.76
N GLN A 185 -0.26 -10.12 -14.50
CA GLN A 185 -0.76 -9.63 -15.79
C GLN A 185 -0.94 -10.71 -16.85
N ASN A 186 -0.18 -11.81 -16.76
CA ASN A 186 -0.22 -12.90 -17.73
C ASN A 186 -1.11 -14.09 -17.32
N SER A 187 -1.65 -14.12 -16.10
CA SER A 187 -2.47 -15.25 -15.62
C SER A 187 -3.84 -15.33 -16.32
N MET A 188 -4.45 -14.19 -16.67
CA MET A 188 -5.69 -14.15 -17.46
C MET A 188 -5.50 -14.48 -18.95
N SER A 189 -4.28 -14.32 -19.48
CA SER A 189 -3.98 -14.62 -20.88
C SER A 189 -3.86 -16.12 -21.15
N ILE A 190 -3.60 -16.94 -20.14
CA ILE A 190 -3.43 -18.39 -20.28
C ILE A 190 -4.79 -19.09 -20.27
N THR A 191 -5.72 -18.66 -19.42
CA THR A 191 -7.09 -19.19 -19.37
C THR A 191 -7.86 -18.90 -20.68
N ASN A 192 -7.64 -17.74 -21.29
CA ASN A 192 -8.24 -17.42 -22.59
C ASN A 192 -7.51 -18.06 -23.78
N ARG A 193 -6.20 -18.38 -23.70
CA ARG A 193 -5.49 -19.06 -24.78
C ARG A 193 -5.91 -20.52 -24.95
N GLN A 194 -6.15 -21.23 -23.84
CA GLN A 194 -6.61 -22.63 -23.90
C GLN A 194 -8.02 -22.78 -24.50
N GLN A 195 -8.83 -21.71 -24.54
CA GLN A 195 -10.14 -21.71 -25.22
C GLN A 195 -10.08 -21.20 -26.68
N ILE A 196 -8.96 -20.62 -27.11
CA ILE A 196 -8.77 -20.08 -28.47
C ILE A 196 -8.01 -21.08 -29.37
N GLU A 197 -7.22 -22.00 -28.81
CA GLU A 197 -6.42 -22.96 -29.59
C GLU A 197 -7.26 -24.03 -30.32
N ASP A 198 -8.53 -24.26 -29.96
CA ASP A 198 -9.43 -25.17 -30.70
C ASP A 198 -10.14 -24.52 -31.90
N LYS A 199 -10.02 -23.21 -32.10
CA LYS A 199 -10.60 -22.52 -33.26
C LYS A 199 -9.72 -21.37 -33.74
N LYS A 200 -8.80 -21.66 -34.67
CA LYS A 200 -8.74 -20.92 -35.96
C LYS A 200 -7.70 -21.49 -36.92
N PHE A 201 -8.24 -22.06 -37.99
CA PHE A 201 -7.58 -22.27 -39.27
C PHE A 201 -7.38 -20.91 -39.98
N ASN A 202 -6.18 -20.73 -40.54
CA ASN A 202 -5.74 -19.81 -41.59
C ASN A 202 -6.67 -18.64 -41.98
N GLN A 203 -6.23 -17.39 -41.77
CA GLN A 203 -6.11 -16.38 -42.84
C GLN A 203 -4.97 -15.40 -42.52
N LYS A 204 -4.12 -15.14 -43.53
CA LYS A 204 -3.13 -14.06 -43.59
C LYS A 204 -3.85 -12.72 -43.63
N GLU A 205 -3.46 -11.76 -42.80
CA GLU A 205 -3.67 -10.33 -43.09
C GLU A 205 -2.41 -9.50 -42.77
N PRO A 206 -2.15 -8.44 -43.55
CA PRO A 206 -1.05 -7.50 -43.34
C PRO A 206 -1.36 -6.47 -42.25
N ALA A 207 -0.30 -5.80 -41.77
CA ALA A 207 -0.28 -4.87 -40.66
C ALA A 207 -1.15 -3.61 -40.81
N GLY A 208 -1.80 -3.21 -39.70
CA GLY A 208 -2.13 -1.82 -39.37
C GLY A 208 -3.59 -1.42 -39.51
N THR A 209 -4.35 -1.39 -38.40
CA THR A 209 -5.28 -0.32 -37.93
C THR A 209 -6.00 -0.78 -36.64
N LEU A 210 -6.14 0.11 -35.66
CA LEU A 210 -6.88 -0.11 -34.40
C LEU A 210 -8.34 -0.56 -34.65
N PRO A 211 -8.87 -1.53 -33.88
CA PRO A 211 -10.28 -1.88 -33.94
C PRO A 211 -11.16 -0.78 -33.33
N LYS A 212 -12.16 -0.31 -34.08
CA LYS A 212 -13.29 0.45 -33.54
C LYS A 212 -14.26 -0.52 -32.88
N ILE A 213 -14.50 -0.38 -31.58
CA ILE A 213 -15.56 -1.09 -30.87
C ILE A 213 -16.83 -0.22 -30.90
N ASN A 214 -17.92 -0.80 -31.42
CA ASN A 214 -19.26 -0.22 -31.34
C ASN A 214 -19.82 -0.41 -29.93
N ILE A 215 -20.13 0.69 -29.26
CA ILE A 215 -20.77 0.71 -27.94
C ILE A 215 -22.24 0.35 -28.11
N THR A 216 -22.64 -0.84 -27.65
CA THR A 216 -24.05 -1.16 -27.39
C THR A 216 -24.33 -0.94 -25.90
N ASN A 217 -25.20 0.03 -25.62
CA ASN A 217 -25.76 0.31 -24.31
C ASN A 217 -26.23 -0.97 -23.61
N SER A 218 -25.65 -1.28 -22.45
CA SER A 218 -26.18 -2.27 -21.52
C SER A 218 -26.25 -1.67 -20.11
N SER A 219 -27.47 -1.58 -19.61
CA SER A 219 -27.89 -1.02 -18.34
C SER A 219 -27.44 -1.88 -17.15
N ASN A 220 -26.16 -1.74 -16.78
CA ASN A 220 -25.58 -1.98 -15.45
C ASN A 220 -24.15 -1.43 -15.47
N GLN A 221 -24.04 -0.10 -15.37
CA GLN A 221 -22.78 0.62 -15.63
C GLN A 221 -21.81 0.55 -14.44
N LYS A 222 -21.23 -0.62 -14.19
CA LYS A 222 -20.14 -0.80 -13.23
C LYS A 222 -18.90 -0.03 -13.72
N CYS A 223 -18.30 0.78 -12.86
CA CYS A 223 -17.10 1.55 -13.21
C CYS A 223 -15.84 0.66 -13.11
N ASP A 224 -14.82 0.89 -13.95
CA ASP A 224 -13.69 -0.02 -14.20
C ASP A 224 -12.96 -0.48 -12.93
N TYR A 225 -12.93 0.38 -11.90
CA TYR A 225 -12.20 0.14 -10.64
C TYR A 225 -13.09 0.21 -9.40
N ALA A 226 -14.41 0.11 -9.56
CA ALA A 226 -15.34 0.15 -8.45
C ALA A 226 -16.29 -1.05 -8.48
N GLN A 227 -16.71 -1.52 -7.29
CA GLN A 227 -17.72 -2.58 -7.19
C GLN A 227 -19.15 -2.09 -7.49
N ASN A 228 -19.30 -0.79 -7.71
CA ASN A 228 -20.54 -0.08 -8.00
C ASN A 228 -20.30 0.98 -9.10
N ASN A 229 -21.25 1.89 -9.28
CA ASN A 229 -21.17 2.96 -10.27
C ASN A 229 -20.42 4.20 -9.76
N THR A 230 -19.60 4.09 -8.71
CA THR A 230 -18.83 5.22 -8.18
C THR A 230 -17.56 5.43 -9.01
N PRO A 231 -17.34 6.63 -9.58
CA PRO A 231 -16.10 6.94 -10.28
C PRO A 231 -14.96 7.09 -9.27
N VAL A 232 -13.88 6.34 -9.49
CA VAL A 232 -12.71 6.32 -8.59
C VAL A 232 -11.41 6.61 -9.30
N ILE A 233 -11.38 6.80 -10.62
CA ILE A 233 -10.15 7.20 -11.30
C ILE A 233 -9.95 8.69 -11.05
N LYS A 234 -8.89 9.05 -10.32
CA LYS A 234 -8.56 10.42 -9.94
C LYS A 234 -7.83 11.14 -11.06
N ALA A 235 -8.35 12.24 -11.55
CA ALA A 235 -7.71 13.06 -12.58
C ALA A 235 -7.33 14.43 -12.00
N ASN A 236 -6.04 14.75 -12.00
CA ASN A 236 -5.51 15.98 -11.43
C ASN A 236 -4.88 16.88 -12.51
N ASN A 237 -5.37 18.11 -12.57
CA ASN A 237 -4.93 19.15 -13.47
C ASN A 237 -3.91 20.04 -12.74
N ASP A 238 -2.62 19.77 -12.98
CA ASP A 238 -1.56 20.52 -12.32
C ASP A 238 -1.56 21.98 -12.80
N LYS A 239 -1.96 22.92 -11.94
CA LYS A 239 -2.00 24.34 -12.26
C LYS A 239 -0.63 24.96 -12.54
N LYS A 240 0.46 24.36 -12.05
CA LYS A 240 1.82 24.86 -12.21
C LYS A 240 2.39 24.46 -13.56
N THR A 241 2.18 23.22 -13.98
CA THR A 241 2.71 22.69 -15.24
C THR A 241 1.71 22.72 -16.39
N GLY A 242 0.41 22.71 -16.09
CA GLY A 242 -0.69 22.56 -17.03
C GLY A 242 -0.97 21.10 -17.42
N ASP A 243 -0.30 20.13 -16.79
CA ASP A 243 -0.44 18.72 -17.12
C ASP A 243 -1.77 18.15 -16.64
N LYS A 244 -2.39 17.34 -17.50
CA LYS A 244 -3.65 16.64 -17.21
C LYS A 244 -3.39 15.15 -17.10
N ASN A 245 -3.16 14.70 -15.87
CA ASN A 245 -2.88 13.31 -15.59
C ASN A 245 -4.03 12.62 -14.84
N TYR A 246 -4.29 11.36 -15.16
CA TYR A 246 -5.18 10.52 -14.37
C TYR A 246 -4.42 9.37 -13.69
N TYR A 247 -4.94 9.01 -12.53
CA TYR A 247 -4.35 8.11 -11.54
C TYR A 247 -5.38 7.03 -11.24
N LEU A 248 -5.00 5.79 -11.48
CA LEU A 248 -5.81 4.63 -11.13
C LEU A 248 -5.76 4.37 -9.63
N PRO A 249 -6.79 3.75 -9.01
CA PRO A 249 -6.77 3.40 -7.58
C PRO A 249 -5.52 2.63 -7.10
N ASN A 250 -4.87 1.92 -8.02
CA ASN A 250 -3.65 1.15 -7.78
C ASN A 250 -2.34 1.87 -8.18
N SER A 251 -2.41 3.10 -8.69
CA SER A 251 -1.22 3.90 -9.04
C SER A 251 -0.54 4.47 -7.80
N ILE A 252 0.78 4.66 -7.84
CA ILE A 252 1.57 4.97 -6.64
C ILE A 252 1.23 6.33 -6.02
N PHE A 253 0.75 7.25 -6.85
CA PHE A 253 0.35 8.60 -6.42
C PHE A 253 -1.13 8.69 -6.05
N TYR A 254 -1.92 7.64 -6.26
CA TYR A 254 -3.37 7.72 -6.08
C TYR A 254 -3.81 8.21 -4.71
N LYS A 255 -3.15 7.74 -3.64
CA LYS A 255 -3.46 8.15 -2.26
C LYS A 255 -3.08 9.61 -2.00
N THR A 256 -2.03 10.11 -2.63
CA THR A 256 -1.53 11.49 -2.44
C THR A 256 -2.29 12.51 -3.26
N ILE A 257 -2.97 12.08 -4.34
CA ILE A 257 -3.78 12.97 -5.15
C ILE A 257 -5.11 13.28 -4.44
N GLU A 258 -5.30 14.56 -4.14
CA GLU A 258 -6.55 15.14 -3.68
C GLU A 258 -7.26 15.79 -4.87
N ILE A 259 -8.55 15.49 -5.04
CA ILE A 259 -9.36 16.01 -6.14
C ILE A 259 -9.96 17.36 -5.72
N ARG A 260 -9.63 18.41 -6.48
CA ARG A 260 -10.23 19.74 -6.37
C ARG A 260 -10.95 20.10 -7.65
N GLU A 261 -12.26 19.93 -7.69
CA GLU A 261 -13.06 20.17 -8.89
C GLU A 261 -12.94 21.62 -9.38
N GLU A 262 -12.75 22.58 -8.46
CA GLU A 262 -12.48 23.99 -8.79
C GLU A 262 -11.18 24.21 -9.58
N ASP A 263 -10.21 23.32 -9.43
CA ASP A 263 -8.95 23.35 -10.18
C ASP A 263 -9.09 22.68 -11.56
N GLY A 264 -10.22 22.05 -11.85
CA GLY A 264 -10.50 21.29 -13.05
C GLY A 264 -10.18 19.80 -12.93
N ASP A 265 -9.91 19.32 -11.71
CA ASP A 265 -9.77 17.90 -11.41
C ASP A 265 -11.09 17.17 -11.60
N LYS A 266 -11.03 15.86 -11.87
CA LYS A 266 -12.21 15.04 -12.14
C LYS A 266 -12.07 13.64 -11.57
N LEU A 267 -13.21 12.98 -11.39
CA LEU A 267 -13.29 11.54 -11.20
C LEU A 267 -13.88 10.89 -12.45
N PHE A 268 -13.27 9.81 -12.93
CA PHE A 268 -13.76 9.05 -14.08
C PHE A 268 -14.22 7.65 -13.68
N CYS A 269 -15.21 7.14 -14.41
CA CYS A 269 -15.69 5.78 -14.24
C CYS A 269 -14.88 4.77 -15.06
N SER A 270 -14.27 5.19 -16.17
CA SER A 270 -13.39 4.33 -16.97
C SER A 270 -12.14 5.03 -17.47
N GLU A 271 -11.08 4.27 -17.78
CA GLU A 271 -9.86 4.84 -18.39
C GLU A 271 -10.17 5.47 -19.76
N ILE A 272 -11.06 4.82 -20.52
CA ILE A 272 -11.48 5.28 -21.85
C ILE A 272 -12.16 6.65 -21.77
N GLU A 273 -13.02 6.85 -20.76
CA GLU A 273 -13.67 8.14 -20.52
C GLU A 273 -12.64 9.25 -20.21
N ALA A 274 -11.64 8.95 -19.38
CA ALA A 274 -10.56 9.88 -19.06
C ALA A 274 -9.75 10.25 -20.31
N GLN A 275 -9.35 9.25 -21.10
CA GLN A 275 -8.57 9.44 -22.32
C GLN A 275 -9.32 10.24 -23.39
N ASN A 276 -10.60 9.92 -23.63
CA ASN A 276 -11.46 10.66 -24.55
C ASN A 276 -11.68 12.11 -24.10
N SER A 277 -11.59 12.36 -22.78
CA SER A 277 -11.65 13.69 -22.19
C SER A 277 -10.30 14.44 -22.22
N GLY A 278 -9.27 13.88 -22.86
CA GLY A 278 -7.96 14.50 -23.06
C GLY A 278 -6.99 14.35 -21.89
N TRP A 279 -7.23 13.40 -20.99
CA TRP A 279 -6.34 13.10 -19.87
C TRP A 279 -5.34 12.01 -20.23
N VAL A 280 -4.11 12.16 -19.75
CA VAL A 280 -3.03 11.20 -19.98
C VAL A 280 -2.84 10.34 -18.74
N LYS A 281 -2.58 9.04 -18.92
CA LYS A 281 -2.30 8.15 -17.79
C LYS A 281 -1.01 8.60 -17.11
N SER A 282 -1.02 8.74 -15.78
CA SER A 282 0.22 8.91 -15.02
C SER A 282 1.18 7.77 -15.35
N LYS A 283 2.46 8.10 -15.58
CA LYS A 283 3.51 7.10 -15.88
C LYS A 283 3.86 6.21 -14.68
N HIS A 284 3.25 6.48 -13.54
CA HIS A 284 3.61 5.98 -12.21
C HIS A 284 2.35 5.84 -11.36
#